data_AF-A0A5C5RW96-F1
#
_entry.id   AF-A0A5C5RW96-F1
#
_cell.length_a   1.000
_cell.length_b   1.000
_cell.length_c   1.000
_cell.angle_alpha   90.00
_cell.angle_beta   90.00
_cell.angle_gamma   90.00
#
_symmetry.space_group_name_H-M   'P 1'
#
loop_
_entity.id
_entity.type
_entity.pdbx_description
1 polymer ?
#
loop_
_entity_poly.entity_id
_entity_poly.type
_entity_poly.pdbx_seq_one_letter_code
_entity_poly.pdbx_strand_id
1 'polypeptide(L)'
;MTRSDDGDDFVDSLVLRDMTEGSADFNAQDIAFLRRNPQILDKLADPLEVKRRFLYILFGVAVSMAVISKLVEYTGVLEDHPVPHDLLTNVLFSISIELLGAATVAFLLELVFEKRIRRNQDLVRTLLRQSPKGEQHRDT
;
A
#
# COMPACT_ATOMS: atom_id res chain seq x y z
N MET A 1 24.17 15.21 -1.68
CA MET A 1 23.57 13.96 -1.14
C MET A 1 22.07 14.16 -0.86
N THR A 2 21.38 14.96 -1.69
CA THR A 2 20.07 15.58 -1.40
C THR A 2 19.01 15.34 -2.49
N ARG A 3 19.32 14.52 -3.51
CA ARG A 3 18.51 14.42 -4.75
C ARG A 3 17.49 13.27 -4.77
N SER A 4 17.54 12.39 -3.75
CA SER A 4 16.63 11.25 -3.59
C SER A 4 15.37 11.66 -2.82
N ASP A 5 15.54 12.47 -1.77
CA ASP A 5 14.43 12.91 -0.90
C ASP A 5 13.39 13.74 -1.69
N ASP A 6 13.83 14.70 -2.50
CA ASP A 6 12.93 15.56 -3.29
C ASP A 6 12.00 14.77 -4.24
N GLY A 7 12.47 13.61 -4.73
CA GLY A 7 11.69 12.75 -5.61
C GLY A 7 10.66 11.93 -4.85
N ASP A 8 11.01 11.45 -3.66
CA ASP A 8 10.16 10.60 -2.82
C ASP A 8 9.03 11.41 -2.19
N ASP A 9 9.33 12.63 -1.71
CA ASP A 9 8.35 13.59 -1.20
C ASP A 9 7.33 13.99 -2.28
N PHE A 10 7.79 14.17 -3.52
CA PHE A 10 6.92 14.48 -4.64
C PHE A 10 5.95 13.32 -4.96
N VAL A 11 6.45 12.08 -4.97
CA VAL A 11 5.59 10.89 -5.14
C VAL A 11 4.60 10.75 -3.98
N ASP A 12 5.05 10.98 -2.74
CA ASP A 12 4.18 10.98 -1.56
C ASP A 12 3.03 11.97 -1.71
N SER A 13 3.32 13.19 -2.15
CA SER A 13 2.29 14.20 -2.35
C SER A 13 1.27 13.81 -3.42
N LEU A 14 1.71 13.22 -4.55
CA LEU A 14 0.83 12.78 -5.63
C LEU A 14 -0.07 11.61 -5.23
N VAL A 15 0.47 10.62 -4.52
CA VAL A 15 -0.31 9.46 -4.06
C VAL A 15 -1.35 9.89 -3.02
N LEU A 16 -0.98 10.78 -2.09
CA LEU A 16 -1.91 11.32 -1.11
C LEU A 16 -3.07 12.07 -1.82
N ARG A 17 -2.75 12.87 -2.83
CA ARG A 17 -3.73 13.63 -3.61
C ARG A 17 -4.66 12.75 -4.43
N ASP A 18 -4.14 11.70 -5.05
CA ASP A 18 -4.95 10.71 -5.76
C ASP A 18 -5.96 10.03 -4.81
N MET A 19 -5.53 9.71 -3.59
CA MET A 19 -6.39 9.09 -2.58
C MET A 19 -7.48 10.01 -2.01
N THR A 20 -7.23 11.32 -1.90
CA THR A 20 -8.16 12.26 -1.26
C THR A 20 -8.99 13.09 -2.23
N GLU A 21 -8.44 13.43 -3.40
CA GLU A 21 -9.03 14.38 -4.36
C GLU A 21 -9.44 13.72 -5.70
N GLY A 22 -9.11 12.45 -5.94
CA GLY A 22 -9.62 11.65 -7.05
C GLY A 22 -9.12 12.03 -8.46
N SER A 23 -8.35 13.12 -8.60
CA SER A 23 -7.68 13.49 -9.83
C SER A 23 -6.39 14.26 -9.54
N ALA A 24 -5.25 13.67 -9.93
CA ALA A 24 -3.97 14.38 -9.95
C ALA A 24 -3.98 15.43 -11.07
N ASP A 25 -4.40 16.66 -10.74
CA ASP A 25 -4.25 17.82 -11.64
C ASP A 25 -2.77 18.25 -11.68
N PHE A 26 -2.09 17.88 -12.76
CA PHE A 26 -0.66 18.16 -12.91
C PHE A 26 -0.42 19.61 -13.36
N ASN A 27 0.26 20.39 -12.54
CA ASN A 27 0.76 21.71 -12.91
C ASN A 27 1.91 21.58 -13.93
N ALA A 28 2.13 22.61 -14.76
CA ALA A 28 3.30 22.74 -15.61
C ALA A 28 4.65 22.50 -14.88
N GLN A 29 4.75 22.86 -13.59
CA GLN A 29 5.93 22.53 -12.77
C GLN A 29 6.08 21.02 -12.51
N ASP A 30 4.98 20.32 -12.20
CA ASP A 30 4.95 18.87 -11.97
C ASP A 30 5.41 18.12 -13.22
N ILE A 31 4.90 18.52 -14.39
CA ILE A 31 5.27 17.95 -15.69
C ILE A 31 6.76 18.21 -15.98
N ALA A 32 7.27 19.41 -15.68
CA ALA A 32 8.67 19.73 -15.88
C ALA A 32 9.60 18.92 -14.95
N PHE A 33 9.16 18.65 -13.72
CA PHE A 33 9.90 17.83 -12.76
C PHE A 33 9.91 16.35 -13.18
N LEU A 34 8.77 15.80 -13.60
CA LEU A 34 8.65 14.43 -14.09
C LEU A 34 9.50 14.19 -15.36
N ARG A 35 9.55 15.15 -16.29
CA ARG A 35 10.42 15.07 -17.47
C ARG A 35 11.91 15.06 -17.14
N ARG A 36 12.33 15.73 -16.06
CA ARG A 36 13.73 15.74 -15.61
C ARG A 36 14.11 14.51 -14.80
N ASN A 37 13.14 13.78 -14.27
CA ASN A 37 13.35 12.61 -13.42
C ASN A 37 12.43 11.45 -13.86
N PRO A 38 12.65 10.87 -15.06
CA PRO A 38 11.78 9.83 -15.61
C PRO A 38 11.73 8.58 -14.72
N GLN A 39 12.79 8.28 -13.96
CA GLN A 39 12.81 7.17 -13.00
C GLN A 39 11.73 7.26 -11.89
N ILE A 40 11.18 8.46 -11.63
CA ILE A 40 10.10 8.64 -10.66
C ILE A 40 8.78 8.10 -11.20
N LEU A 41 8.57 8.15 -12.52
CA LEU A 41 7.40 7.57 -13.17
C LEU A 41 7.38 6.04 -13.01
N ASP A 42 8.54 5.39 -13.10
CA ASP A 42 8.65 3.94 -12.85
C ASP A 42 8.26 3.58 -11.42
N LYS A 43 8.58 4.45 -10.44
CA LYS A 43 8.21 4.27 -9.03
C LYS A 43 6.72 4.52 -8.77
N LEU A 44 6.14 5.53 -9.42
CA LEU A 44 4.68 5.80 -9.42
C LEU A 44 3.88 4.66 -10.06
N ALA A 45 4.44 4.04 -11.10
CA ALA A 45 3.83 2.91 -11.80
C ALA A 45 4.07 1.57 -11.10
N ASP A 46 4.92 1.50 -10.08
CA ASP A 46 5.19 0.28 -9.34
C ASP A 46 3.98 -0.07 -8.45
N PRO A 47 3.22 -1.13 -8.79
CA PRO A 47 2.04 -1.49 -8.02
C PRO A 47 2.40 -1.88 -6.58
N LEU A 48 3.64 -2.29 -6.29
CA LEU A 48 4.06 -2.63 -4.94
C LEU A 48 4.20 -1.39 -4.06
N GLU A 49 4.76 -0.31 -4.60
CA GLU A 49 5.05 0.90 -3.85
C GLU A 49 3.76 1.66 -3.50
N VAL A 50 2.84 1.75 -4.46
CA VAL A 50 1.51 2.35 -4.25
C VAL A 50 0.74 1.55 -3.18
N LYS A 51 0.65 0.22 -3.31
CA LYS A 51 -0.07 -0.62 -2.34
C LYS A 51 0.55 -0.59 -0.95
N ARG A 52 1.88 -0.59 -0.84
CA ARG A 52 2.60 -0.48 0.44
C ARG A 52 2.22 0.80 1.17
N ARG A 53 2.12 1.94 0.46
CA ARG A 53 1.72 3.22 1.03
C ARG A 53 0.28 3.22 1.51
N PHE A 54 -0.64 2.67 0.73
CA PHE A 54 -2.03 2.45 1.16
C PHE A 54 -2.09 1.67 2.49
N LEU A 55 -1.25 0.66 2.63
CA LEU A 55 -1.21 -0.18 3.82
C LEU A 55 -0.67 0.57 5.05
N TYR A 56 0.36 1.40 4.87
CA TYR A 56 0.85 2.28 5.94
C TYR A 56 -0.17 3.32 6.38
N ILE A 57 -0.90 3.92 5.44
CA ILE A 57 -1.97 4.87 5.76
C ILE A 57 -3.07 4.15 6.56
N LEU A 58 -3.52 2.98 6.09
CA LEU A 58 -4.56 2.20 6.77
C LEU A 58 -4.12 1.79 8.18
N PHE A 59 -2.86 1.38 8.33
CA PHE A 59 -2.26 1.10 9.63
C PHE A 59 -2.26 2.35 10.53
N GLY A 60 -1.85 3.50 10.00
CA GLY A 60 -1.86 4.77 10.72
C GLY A 60 -3.25 5.20 11.18
N VAL A 61 -4.28 5.00 10.35
CA VAL A 61 -5.68 5.25 10.69
C VAL A 61 -6.13 4.31 11.81
N ALA A 62 -5.87 3.00 11.69
CA ALA A 62 -6.22 2.01 12.70
C ALA A 62 -5.58 2.31 14.06
N VAL A 63 -4.28 2.62 14.08
CA VAL A 63 -3.57 2.99 15.31
C VAL A 63 -4.14 4.27 15.91
N SER A 64 -4.40 5.29 15.08
CA SER A 64 -4.95 6.56 15.55
C SER A 64 -6.34 6.38 16.17
N MET A 65 -7.21 5.58 15.55
CA MET A 65 -8.53 5.26 16.10
C MET A 65 -8.41 4.51 17.44
N ALA A 66 -7.51 3.53 17.55
CA ALA A 66 -7.28 2.80 18.80
C ALA A 66 -6.77 3.71 19.92
N VAL A 67 -5.85 4.63 19.60
CA VAL A 67 -5.32 5.62 20.55
C VAL A 67 -6.41 6.59 21.00
N ILE A 68 -7.18 7.15 20.07
CA ILE A 68 -8.30 8.06 20.40
C ILE A 68 -9.31 7.35 21.31
N SER A 69 -9.65 6.12 20.97
CA SER A 69 -10.55 5.28 21.75
C SER A 69 -10.07 5.13 23.20
N LYS A 70 -8.78 4.79 23.40
CA LYS A 70 -8.19 4.68 24.74
C LYS A 70 -8.04 6.01 25.45
N LEU A 71 -7.75 7.10 24.74
CA LEU A 71 -7.72 8.43 25.35
C LEU A 71 -9.09 8.81 25.90
N VAL A 72 -10.17 8.56 25.17
CA VAL A 72 -11.54 8.81 25.64
C VAL A 72 -11.88 7.97 26.87
N GLU A 73 -11.45 6.71 26.88
CA GLU A 73 -11.62 5.81 28.02
C GLU A 73 -10.88 6.32 29.27
N TYR A 74 -9.60 6.70 29.13
CA TYR A 74 -8.78 7.16 30.27
C TYR A 74 -9.13 8.56 30.78
N THR A 75 -9.60 9.45 29.90
CA THR A 75 -9.92 10.84 30.27
C THR A 75 -11.32 10.97 30.88
N GLY A 76 -12.17 9.95 30.77
CA GLY A 76 -13.52 9.94 31.33
C GLY A 76 -14.46 10.99 30.71
N VAL A 77 -14.10 11.62 29.60
CA VAL A 77 -14.81 12.77 29.00
C VAL A 77 -16.27 12.46 28.65
N LEU A 78 -16.61 11.17 28.46
CA LEU A 78 -17.97 10.72 28.14
C LEU A 78 -18.60 9.82 29.22
N GLU A 79 -18.08 9.74 30.44
CA GLU A 79 -18.62 8.86 31.48
C GLU A 79 -20.13 9.08 31.75
N ASP A 80 -20.60 10.33 31.70
CA ASP A 80 -22.00 10.69 31.90
C ASP A 80 -22.92 10.31 30.72
N HIS A 81 -22.34 9.86 29.59
CA HIS A 81 -23.06 9.48 28.39
C HIS A 81 -22.72 8.03 28.00
N PRO A 82 -23.43 7.03 28.55
CA PRO A 82 -23.02 5.63 28.46
C PRO A 82 -23.00 5.08 27.03
N VAL A 83 -23.94 5.50 26.19
CA VAL A 83 -24.03 5.04 24.78
C VAL A 83 -22.85 5.51 23.94
N PRO A 84 -22.56 6.83 23.81
CA PRO A 84 -21.41 7.27 23.04
C PRO A 84 -20.07 6.88 23.69
N HIS A 85 -20.01 6.73 25.02
CA HIS A 85 -18.83 6.20 25.70
C HIS A 85 -18.52 4.78 25.25
N ASP A 86 -19.49 3.87 25.30
CA ASP A 86 -19.32 2.47 24.89
C ASP A 86 -18.96 2.36 23.40
N LEU A 87 -19.59 3.18 22.56
CA LEU A 87 -19.30 3.23 21.12
C LEU A 87 -17.85 3.66 20.84
N LEU A 88 -17.37 4.72 21.51
CA LEU A 88 -16.01 5.22 21.29
C LEU A 88 -14.93 4.38 21.97
N THR A 89 -15.21 3.71 23.09
CA THR A 89 -14.19 2.97 23.86
C THR A 89 -14.12 1.50 23.47
N ASN A 90 -15.26 0.84 23.24
CA ASN A 90 -15.30 -0.58 22.92
C ASN A 90 -15.45 -0.82 21.42
N VAL A 91 -16.46 -0.22 20.77
CA VAL A 91 -16.75 -0.49 19.35
C VAL A 91 -15.64 0.06 18.46
N LEU A 92 -15.27 1.33 18.64
CA LEU A 92 -14.19 1.96 17.86
C LEU A 92 -12.87 1.22 18.04
N PHE A 93 -12.54 0.78 19.27
CA PHE A 93 -11.35 -0.01 19.54
C PHE A 93 -11.38 -1.36 18.82
N SER A 94 -12.51 -2.08 18.88
CA SER A 94 -12.67 -3.38 18.18
C SER A 94 -12.47 -3.23 16.68
N ILE A 95 -13.12 -2.24 16.05
CA ILE A 95 -12.96 -1.95 14.62
C ILE A 95 -11.50 -1.62 14.29
N SER A 96 -10.84 -0.86 15.16
CA SER A 96 -9.43 -0.48 14.96
C SER A 96 -8.51 -1.69 14.94
N ILE A 97 -8.67 -2.61 15.90
CA ILE A 97 -7.86 -3.83 16.00
C ILE A 97 -8.17 -4.80 14.86
N GLU A 98 -9.44 -4.97 14.48
CA GLU A 98 -9.84 -5.78 13.34
C GLU A 98 -9.24 -5.23 12.03
N LEU A 99 -9.31 -3.91 11.83
CA LEU A 99 -8.74 -3.25 10.67
C LEU A 99 -7.21 -3.43 10.62
N LEU A 100 -6.55 -3.31 11.76
CA LEU A 100 -5.11 -3.55 11.90
C LEU A 100 -4.74 -5.00 11.52
N GLY A 101 -5.53 -5.96 12.00
CA GLY A 101 -5.37 -7.38 11.67
C GLY A 101 -5.55 -7.64 10.18
N ALA A 102 -6.62 -7.10 9.59
CA ALA A 102 -6.90 -7.21 8.16
C ALA A 102 -5.78 -6.60 7.29
N ALA A 103 -5.30 -5.40 7.65
CA ALA A 103 -4.17 -4.76 6.98
C ALA A 103 -2.90 -5.61 7.04
N THR A 104 -2.60 -6.17 8.21
CA THR A 104 -1.44 -7.04 8.43
C THR A 104 -1.51 -8.31 7.57
N VAL A 105 -2.68 -8.96 7.54
CA VAL A 105 -2.89 -10.16 6.72
C VAL A 105 -2.77 -9.84 5.23
N ALA A 106 -3.36 -8.73 4.77
CA ALA A 106 -3.26 -8.30 3.38
C ALA A 106 -1.79 -8.06 2.97
N PHE A 107 -1.00 -7.43 3.85
CA PHE A 107 0.43 -7.22 3.63
C PHE A 107 1.21 -8.53 3.49
N LEU A 108 0.98 -9.47 4.40
CA LEU A 108 1.65 -10.77 4.39
C LEU A 108 1.27 -11.58 3.15
N LEU A 109 -0.01 -11.59 2.78
CA LEU A 109 -0.47 -12.26 1.57
C LEU A 109 0.19 -11.68 0.31
N GLU A 110 0.30 -10.36 0.21
CA GLU A 110 0.97 -9.71 -0.92
C GLU A 110 2.45 -10.13 -1.01
N LEU A 111 3.18 -10.07 0.11
CA LEU A 111 4.60 -10.46 0.15
C LEU A 111 4.80 -11.93 -0.27
N VAL A 112 3.90 -12.81 0.17
CA VAL A 112 3.92 -14.22 -0.23
C VAL A 112 3.58 -14.40 -1.71
N PHE A 113 2.56 -13.71 -2.21
CA PHE A 113 2.15 -13.79 -3.61
C PHE A 113 3.20 -13.25 -4.56
N GLU A 114 3.80 -12.09 -4.28
CA GLU A 114 4.88 -11.54 -5.10
C GLU A 114 6.04 -12.54 -5.23
N LYS A 115 6.48 -13.09 -4.10
CA LYS A 115 7.57 -14.07 -4.07
C LYS A 115 7.21 -15.35 -4.83
N ARG A 116 5.96 -15.81 -4.73
CA ARG A 116 5.50 -17.00 -5.47
C ARG A 116 5.36 -16.74 -6.96
N ILE A 117 4.78 -15.61 -7.36
CA ILE A 117 4.61 -15.23 -8.76
C ILE A 117 5.97 -15.11 -9.43
N ARG A 118 6.94 -14.42 -8.79
CA ARG A 118 8.30 -14.29 -9.33
C ARG A 118 8.98 -15.65 -9.52
N ARG A 119 8.92 -16.53 -8.52
CA ARG A 119 9.45 -17.90 -8.63
C ARG A 119 8.79 -18.69 -9.76
N ASN A 120 7.48 -18.59 -9.91
CA ASN A 120 6.76 -19.27 -10.98
C ASN A 120 7.14 -18.74 -12.36
N GLN A 121 7.29 -17.42 -12.52
CA GLN A 121 7.74 -16.81 -13.77
C GLN A 121 9.16 -17.26 -14.14
N ASP A 122 10.07 -17.34 -13.17
CA ASP A 122 11.44 -17.81 -13.40
C ASP A 122 11.45 -19.29 -13.82
N LEU A 123 10.64 -20.14 -13.16
CA LEU A 123 10.45 -21.54 -13.57
C LEU A 123 9.95 -21.65 -15.01
N VAL A 124 8.90 -20.92 -15.38
CA VAL A 124 8.37 -20.91 -16.76
C VAL A 124 9.44 -20.46 -17.75
N ARG A 125 10.22 -19.42 -17.44
CA ARG A 125 11.33 -18.97 -18.30
C ARG A 125 12.42 -20.03 -18.45
N THR A 126 12.77 -20.75 -17.38
CA THR A 126 13.74 -21.83 -17.47
C THR A 126 13.23 -23.00 -18.31
N LEU A 127 11.95 -23.38 -18.17
CA LEU A 127 11.33 -24.43 -18.98
C LEU A 127 11.26 -24.05 -20.46
N LEU A 128 10.86 -22.83 -20.79
CA LEU A 128 10.83 -22.34 -22.17
C LEU A 128 12.23 -22.26 -22.81
N ARG A 129 13.28 -22.00 -22.01
CA ARG A 129 14.67 -22.06 -22.47
C ARG A 129 15.20 -23.49 -22.61
N GLN A 130 14.70 -24.40 -21.77
CA GLN A 130 15.10 -25.81 -21.77
C GLN A 130 14.35 -26.63 -22.82
N SER A 131 13.17 -26.23 -23.29
CA SER A 131 12.51 -26.80 -24.47
C SER A 131 13.29 -26.43 -25.71
N PRO A 132 14.15 -27.32 -26.25
CA PRO A 132 14.72 -27.12 -27.56
C PRO A 132 13.59 -27.43 -28.56
N LYS A 133 13.71 -26.94 -29.79
CA LYS A 133 12.95 -27.48 -30.92
C LYS A 133 13.02 -29.02 -30.88
N GLY A 134 11.93 -29.69 -30.51
CA GLY A 134 11.97 -31.10 -30.13
C GLY A 134 10.64 -31.82 -30.22
N GLU A 135 9.68 -31.32 -31.00
CA GLU A 135 8.51 -32.08 -31.48
C GLU A 135 8.23 -31.75 -32.95
N GLN A 136 9.28 -31.75 -33.78
CA GLN A 136 9.18 -31.86 -35.24
C GLN A 136 10.02 -33.07 -35.71
N HIS A 137 9.78 -34.25 -35.16
CA HIS A 137 10.07 -35.52 -35.85
C HIS A 137 9.53 -36.70 -35.03
N ARG A 138 8.29 -37.09 -35.31
CA ARG A 138 7.88 -38.49 -35.38
C ARG A 138 6.82 -38.57 -36.47
N ASP A 139 7.29 -38.40 -37.70
CA ASP A 139 6.70 -39.14 -38.82
C ASP A 139 7.05 -40.60 -38.59
N THR A 140 6.02 -41.42 -38.39
CA THR A 140 5.79 -42.74 -39.00
C THR A 140 4.41 -43.20 -38.58
#